data_AF-A0A1R4LTS2-F1
#
_entry.id   AF-A0A1R4LTS2-F1
#
_cell.length_a   1.000
_cell.length_b   1.000
_cell.length_c   1.000
_cell.angle_alpha   90.00
_cell.angle_beta   90.00
_cell.angle_gamma   90.00
#
_symmetry.space_group_name_H-M   'P 1'
#
loop_
_entity.id
_entity.type
_entity.pdbx_description
1 polymer ?
#
loop_
_entity_poly.entity_id
_entity_poly.type
_entity_poly.pdbx_seq_one_letter_code
_entity_poly.pdbx_strand_id
1 'polypeptide(L)'
;MTNICHLFHTQYIGKIISENNYQFQMIIHLICGIIIVIVANIKTGEVGLNQNHQTVLLTGASQGIGYTVLERLLVEGYKVVATDRCIDALDTKLDAVKKQYAAQLDYYAIDLLDSQLAQQVAQLCSKYHFDHLVSCAGALSSGSVHEMSVETIKQMFDINTFGALTMIQQVAEGMKRRKAGNIVVIGSNAANTPRLNIGAYAASKSALHMLVKCSGLELAEYGIRCNIISPGSTRTEMQTQLWHENYGEPQVIAGNLEQYRLGIPLRKMAEPADIANSVLFLMSDAARQITMHDLRVDGGATLDN
;
A
#
# COMPACT_ATOMS: atom_id res chain seq x y z
N MET A 1 61.09 23.54 -27.88
CA MET A 1 61.30 22.09 -27.84
C MET A 1 60.73 21.57 -26.53
N THR A 2 59.66 20.75 -26.68
CA THR A 2 59.23 19.63 -25.80
C THR A 2 58.82 19.96 -24.34
N ASN A 3 57.69 19.49 -23.77
CA ASN A 3 56.80 18.38 -24.09
C ASN A 3 55.34 18.71 -23.72
N ILE A 4 54.42 18.40 -24.63
CA ILE A 4 52.98 18.26 -24.34
C ILE A 4 52.82 16.87 -23.73
N CYS A 5 52.47 16.78 -22.45
CA CYS A 5 52.03 15.54 -21.82
C CYS A 5 50.49 15.51 -21.87
N HIS A 6 49.93 14.88 -22.90
CA HIS A 6 48.52 14.51 -22.92
C HIS A 6 48.29 13.43 -21.85
N LEU A 7 47.60 13.79 -20.76
CA LEU A 7 47.01 12.79 -19.86
C LEU A 7 45.82 12.14 -20.58
N PHE A 8 45.99 10.89 -20.99
CA PHE A 8 44.90 10.04 -21.42
C PHE A 8 44.09 9.61 -20.18
N HIS A 9 42.89 10.15 -20.03
CA HIS A 9 41.91 9.67 -19.06
C HIS A 9 41.16 8.50 -19.68
N THR A 10 41.56 7.26 -19.37
CA THR A 10 40.80 6.07 -19.77
C THR A 10 39.96 5.62 -18.57
N GLN A 11 38.64 5.82 -18.66
CA GLN A 11 37.69 5.42 -17.62
C GLN A 11 37.18 4.01 -17.94
N TYR A 12 37.55 3.01 -17.14
CA TYR A 12 36.97 1.67 -17.23
C TYR A 12 35.81 1.54 -16.23
N ILE A 13 34.59 1.34 -16.75
CA ILE A 13 33.39 1.07 -15.94
C ILE A 13 33.31 -0.45 -15.74
N GLY A 14 33.65 -0.91 -14.54
CA GLY A 14 33.57 -2.33 -14.16
C GLY A 14 32.13 -2.79 -13.89
N LYS A 15 31.93 -4.12 -14.01
CA LYS A 15 30.66 -4.85 -13.87
C LYS A 15 29.99 -4.61 -12.51
N ILE A 16 28.69 -4.31 -12.53
CA ILE A 16 27.84 -4.21 -11.34
C ILE A 16 27.67 -5.62 -10.73
N ILE A 17 27.98 -5.76 -9.45
CA ILE A 17 27.71 -6.98 -8.67
C ILE A 17 26.73 -6.58 -7.56
N SER A 18 25.60 -7.29 -7.46
CA SER A 18 24.56 -7.04 -6.46
C SER A 18 24.54 -8.15 -5.42
N GLU A 19 24.73 -7.79 -4.15
CA GLU A 19 24.43 -8.64 -2.99
C GLU A 19 23.83 -7.77 -1.88
N ASN A 20 22.75 -8.23 -1.23
CA ASN A 20 22.14 -7.63 -0.04
C ASN A 20 21.85 -6.12 -0.10
N ASN A 21 21.08 -5.64 -1.08
CA ASN A 21 20.69 -4.22 -1.25
C ASN A 21 21.86 -3.22 -1.46
N TYR A 22 23.10 -3.69 -1.67
CA TYR A 22 24.22 -2.82 -2.02
C TYR A 22 24.61 -2.98 -3.50
N GLN A 23 24.78 -1.85 -4.18
CA GLN A 23 25.38 -1.77 -5.51
C GLN A 23 26.84 -1.32 -5.35
N PHE A 24 27.77 -2.20 -5.68
CA PHE A 24 29.20 -1.87 -5.66
C PHE A 24 29.62 -1.35 -7.04
N GLN A 25 29.96 -0.07 -7.12
CA GLN A 25 30.54 0.51 -8.33
C GLN A 25 32.06 0.65 -8.14
N MET A 26 32.82 -0.17 -8.86
CA MET A 26 34.28 -0.13 -8.84
C MET A 26 34.78 0.86 -9.89
N ILE A 27 35.37 1.97 -9.46
CA ILE A 27 35.98 2.97 -10.34
C ILE A 27 37.50 2.87 -10.18
N ILE A 28 38.19 2.47 -11.26
CA ILE A 28 39.65 2.40 -11.31
C ILE A 28 40.18 3.66 -11.98
N HIS A 29 41.00 4.44 -11.27
CA HIS A 29 41.76 5.54 -11.86
C HIS A 29 43.25 5.15 -11.94
N LEU A 30 43.85 5.29 -13.13
CA LEU A 30 45.30 5.27 -13.30
C LEU A 30 45.81 6.71 -13.32
N ILE A 31 46.56 7.10 -12.29
CA ILE A 31 47.28 8.37 -12.26
C ILE A 31 48.74 8.05 -11.91
N CYS A 32 49.67 8.44 -12.79
CA CYS A 32 51.13 8.29 -12.59
C CYS A 32 51.60 6.88 -12.15
N GLY A 33 51.03 5.82 -12.73
CA GLY A 33 51.48 4.43 -12.50
C GLY A 33 51.03 3.81 -11.18
N ILE A 34 50.18 4.48 -10.39
CA ILE A 34 49.57 3.94 -9.18
C ILE A 34 48.11 3.58 -9.48
N ILE A 35 47.72 2.33 -9.18
CA ILE A 35 46.32 1.89 -9.24
C ILE A 35 45.64 2.33 -7.95
N ILE A 36 44.69 3.27 -8.06
CA ILE A 36 43.82 3.64 -6.94
C ILE A 36 42.47 2.96 -7.16
N VAL A 37 42.13 2.01 -6.28
CA VAL A 37 40.81 1.38 -6.22
C VAL A 37 39.97 2.15 -5.22
N ILE A 38 38.99 2.91 -5.72
CA ILE A 38 38.00 3.58 -4.87
C ILE A 38 36.76 2.69 -4.84
N VAL A 39 36.52 2.04 -3.70
CA VAL A 39 35.23 1.41 -3.41
C VAL A 39 34.36 2.50 -2.79
N ALA A 40 33.55 3.16 -3.62
CA ALA A 40 32.55 4.09 -3.13
C ALA A 40 31.31 3.30 -2.72
N ASN A 41 30.95 3.39 -1.43
CA ASN A 41 29.66 2.91 -0.96
C ASN A 41 28.59 3.90 -1.42
N ILE A 42 27.92 3.58 -2.52
CA ILE A 42 26.76 4.36 -2.95
C ILE A 42 25.57 3.82 -2.15
N LYS A 43 25.20 4.52 -1.07
CA LYS A 43 23.82 4.43 -0.59
C LYS A 43 22.95 4.91 -1.76
N THR A 44 22.29 3.98 -2.43
CA THR A 44 21.12 4.34 -3.24
C THR A 44 20.23 5.18 -2.34
N GLY A 45 19.83 6.36 -2.81
CA GLY A 45 19.00 7.29 -2.05
C GLY A 45 17.63 6.67 -1.77
N GLU A 46 17.55 5.78 -0.79
CA GLU A 46 16.33 5.44 -0.12
C GLU A 46 15.89 6.71 0.61
N VAL A 47 14.66 7.14 0.31
CA VAL A 47 13.94 8.13 1.11
C VAL A 47 14.11 7.71 2.56
N GLY A 48 14.86 8.48 3.35
CA GLY A 48 15.31 8.07 4.67
C GLY A 48 14.14 7.79 5.60
N LEU A 49 13.72 6.52 5.66
CA LEU A 49 12.74 6.02 6.61
C LEU A 49 13.49 5.82 7.93
N ASN A 50 13.42 6.79 8.84
CA ASN A 50 13.90 6.60 10.21
C ASN A 50 12.87 5.76 10.99
N GLN A 51 12.68 4.51 10.58
CA GLN A 51 11.49 3.69 10.89
C GLN A 51 11.78 2.42 11.68
N ASN A 52 13.04 2.22 12.05
CA ASN A 52 13.37 1.32 13.14
C ASN A 52 12.52 1.73 14.35
N HIS A 53 11.62 0.83 14.78
CA HIS A 53 10.71 0.93 15.94
C HIS A 53 9.31 1.55 15.73
N GLN A 54 8.91 1.95 14.51
CA GLN A 54 7.52 2.36 14.31
C GLN A 54 6.60 1.14 14.16
N THR A 55 5.41 1.23 14.77
CA THR A 55 4.44 0.12 14.80
C THR A 55 3.22 0.43 13.95
N VAL A 56 2.84 -0.52 13.11
CA VAL A 56 1.74 -0.42 12.14
C VAL A 56 0.64 -1.42 12.49
N LEU A 57 -0.60 -0.93 12.58
CA LEU A 57 -1.78 -1.80 12.51
C LEU A 57 -2.16 -1.97 11.04
N LEU A 58 -2.14 -3.19 10.52
CA LEU A 58 -2.48 -3.51 9.14
C LEU A 58 -3.71 -4.42 9.10
N THR A 59 -4.78 -4.01 8.41
CA THR A 59 -5.98 -4.84 8.20
C THR A 59 -6.01 -5.45 6.80
N GLY A 60 -6.63 -6.62 6.67
CA GLY A 60 -6.74 -7.33 5.38
C GLY A 60 -5.41 -7.94 4.94
N ALA A 61 -4.61 -8.39 5.90
CA ALA A 61 -3.23 -8.80 5.67
C ALA A 61 -3.07 -10.17 4.97
N SER A 62 -4.16 -10.91 4.74
CA SER A 62 -4.06 -12.32 4.30
C SER A 62 -3.81 -12.54 2.81
N GLN A 63 -4.09 -11.55 1.97
CA GLN A 63 -4.06 -11.73 0.52
C GLN A 63 -3.89 -10.41 -0.24
N GLY A 64 -3.64 -10.54 -1.56
CA GLY A 64 -3.57 -9.43 -2.49
C GLY A 64 -2.70 -8.26 -2.00
N ILE A 65 -3.26 -7.04 -2.07
CA ILE A 65 -2.58 -5.80 -1.68
C ILE A 65 -2.13 -5.84 -0.21
N GLY A 66 -2.98 -6.30 0.71
CA GLY A 66 -2.66 -6.28 2.14
C GLY A 66 -1.49 -7.19 2.49
N TYR A 67 -1.40 -8.38 1.87
CA TYR A 67 -0.25 -9.27 2.05
C TYR A 67 1.04 -8.64 1.52
N THR A 68 1.03 -8.05 0.33
CA THR A 68 2.22 -7.38 -0.20
C THR A 68 2.63 -6.16 0.63
N VAL A 69 1.66 -5.41 1.16
CA VAL A 69 1.93 -4.33 2.12
C VAL A 69 2.60 -4.89 3.39
N LEU A 70 2.10 -6.01 3.93
CA LEU A 70 2.72 -6.68 5.08
C LEU A 70 4.19 -7.02 4.80
N GLU A 71 4.46 -7.70 3.69
CA GLU A 71 5.83 -8.07 3.31
C GLU A 71 6.74 -6.85 3.20
N ARG A 72 6.25 -5.77 2.56
CA ARG A 72 7.05 -4.56 2.41
C ARG A 72 7.29 -3.86 3.74
N LEU A 73 6.29 -3.74 4.61
CA LEU A 73 6.48 -3.16 5.95
C LEU A 73 7.53 -3.92 6.77
N LEU A 74 7.53 -5.25 6.72
CA LEU A 74 8.52 -6.05 7.44
C LEU A 74 9.94 -5.90 6.85
N VAL A 75 10.05 -5.82 5.52
CA VAL A 75 11.34 -5.54 4.84
C VAL A 75 11.90 -4.17 5.24
N GLU A 76 11.04 -3.15 5.36
CA GLU A 76 11.43 -1.80 5.78
C GLU A 76 11.65 -1.67 7.31
N GLY A 77 11.52 -2.77 8.07
CA GLY A 77 11.87 -2.82 9.51
C GLY A 77 10.77 -2.34 10.47
N TYR A 78 9.53 -2.23 10.01
CA TYR A 78 8.41 -1.88 10.88
C TYR A 78 8.01 -3.05 11.78
N LYS A 79 7.56 -2.73 13.00
CA LYS A 79 6.74 -3.67 13.76
C LYS A 79 5.32 -3.68 13.18
N VAL A 80 4.80 -4.83 12.79
CA VAL A 80 3.47 -4.97 12.21
C VAL A 80 2.57 -5.81 13.10
N VAL A 81 1.42 -5.26 13.44
CA VAL A 81 0.28 -6.02 13.98
C VAL A 81 -0.70 -6.24 12.84
N ALA A 82 -0.70 -7.45 12.29
CA ALA A 82 -1.50 -7.82 11.13
C ALA A 82 -2.87 -8.39 11.57
N THR A 83 -3.94 -7.97 10.90
CA THR A 83 -5.29 -8.48 11.18
C THR A 83 -5.99 -8.91 9.90
N ASP A 84 -6.73 -10.01 10.00
CA ASP A 84 -7.59 -10.54 8.95
C ASP A 84 -8.58 -11.54 9.56
N ARG A 85 -9.74 -11.76 8.94
CA ARG A 85 -10.69 -12.79 9.39
C ARG A 85 -10.18 -14.21 9.12
N CYS A 86 -9.37 -14.38 8.07
CA CYS A 86 -8.81 -15.66 7.66
C CYS A 86 -7.31 -15.73 7.97
N ILE A 87 -6.90 -15.18 9.12
CA ILE A 87 -5.47 -15.13 9.49
C ILE A 87 -4.84 -16.52 9.66
N ASP A 88 -5.63 -17.56 9.98
CA ASP A 88 -5.11 -18.92 10.11
C ASP A 88 -4.89 -19.57 8.74
N ALA A 89 -5.67 -19.18 7.72
CA ALA A 89 -5.45 -19.62 6.33
C ALA A 89 -4.14 -19.08 5.73
N LEU A 90 -3.48 -18.14 6.42
CA LEU A 90 -2.15 -17.67 6.09
C LEU A 90 -1.03 -18.60 6.53
N ASP A 91 -1.28 -19.66 7.31
CA ASP A 91 -0.19 -20.41 7.94
C ASP A 91 0.90 -20.85 6.95
N THR A 92 0.54 -21.30 5.75
CA THR A 92 1.54 -21.69 4.74
C THR A 92 2.29 -20.51 4.12
N LYS A 93 1.63 -19.36 3.88
CA LYS A 93 2.26 -18.16 3.28
C LYS A 93 3.06 -17.35 4.30
N LEU A 94 2.59 -17.31 5.54
CA LEU A 94 3.25 -16.64 6.64
C LEU A 94 4.33 -17.50 7.30
N ASP A 95 4.41 -18.81 7.12
CA ASP A 95 5.48 -19.61 7.76
C ASP A 95 6.89 -19.08 7.45
N ALA A 96 7.15 -18.70 6.20
CA ALA A 96 8.41 -18.07 5.81
C ALA A 96 8.57 -16.69 6.46
N VAL A 97 7.53 -15.87 6.43
CA VAL A 97 7.50 -14.51 7.00
C VAL A 97 7.65 -14.53 8.52
N LYS A 98 6.96 -15.43 9.23
CA LYS A 98 7.04 -15.68 10.67
C LYS A 98 8.46 -16.10 11.04
N LYS A 99 9.09 -17.02 10.30
CA LYS A 99 10.47 -17.43 10.58
C LYS A 99 11.46 -16.28 10.40
N GLN A 100 11.28 -15.47 9.37
CA GLN A 100 12.19 -14.37 9.06
C GLN A 100 11.99 -13.13 9.96
N TYR A 101 10.74 -12.83 10.33
CA TYR A 101 10.35 -11.58 10.98
C TYR A 101 9.61 -11.79 12.32
N ALA A 102 9.82 -12.92 13.01
CA ALA A 102 9.13 -13.27 14.26
C ALA A 102 9.12 -12.15 15.32
N ALA A 103 10.20 -11.37 15.41
CA ALA A 103 10.32 -10.28 16.38
C ALA A 103 9.54 -9.01 15.98
N GLN A 104 9.13 -8.91 14.71
CA GLN A 104 8.48 -7.73 14.13
C GLN A 104 7.00 -7.97 13.83
N LEU A 105 6.53 -9.22 13.79
CA LEU A 105 5.17 -9.56 13.39
C LEU A 105 4.35 -10.17 14.54
N ASP A 106 3.27 -9.48 14.91
CA ASP A 106 2.17 -10.04 15.69
C ASP A 106 0.92 -10.13 14.78
N TYR A 107 0.06 -11.15 14.94
CA TYR A 107 -1.13 -11.27 14.11
C TYR A 107 -2.37 -11.75 14.88
N TYR A 108 -3.56 -11.30 14.44
CA TYR A 108 -4.83 -11.56 15.12
C TYR A 108 -5.95 -11.83 14.11
N ALA A 109 -6.79 -12.81 14.43
CA ALA A 109 -8.02 -13.07 13.70
C ALA A 109 -9.05 -11.99 14.07
N ILE A 110 -9.34 -11.05 13.17
CA ILE A 110 -10.33 -9.98 13.38
C ILE A 110 -11.18 -9.86 12.13
N ASP A 111 -12.48 -10.05 12.29
CA ASP A 111 -13.48 -9.80 11.25
C ASP A 111 -14.03 -8.37 11.41
N LEU A 112 -14.04 -7.60 10.32
CA LEU A 112 -14.61 -6.26 10.31
C LEU A 112 -16.14 -6.25 10.45
N LEU A 113 -16.79 -7.40 10.28
CA LEU A 113 -18.23 -7.56 10.55
C LEU A 113 -18.54 -7.98 11.98
N ASP A 114 -17.53 -8.22 12.82
CA ASP A 114 -17.77 -8.63 14.21
C ASP A 114 -18.40 -7.47 15.01
N SER A 115 -19.51 -7.78 15.68
CA SER A 115 -20.16 -6.86 16.62
C SER A 115 -19.22 -6.36 17.74
N GLN A 116 -18.15 -7.10 18.05
CA GLN A 116 -17.14 -6.77 19.03
C GLN A 116 -15.89 -6.10 18.43
N LEU A 117 -15.89 -5.75 17.14
CA LEU A 117 -14.74 -5.16 16.45
C LEU A 117 -14.12 -4.00 17.25
N ALA A 118 -14.94 -3.05 17.70
CA ALA A 118 -14.46 -1.90 18.46
C ALA A 118 -13.71 -2.33 19.75
N GLN A 119 -14.25 -3.32 20.47
CA GLN A 119 -13.62 -3.85 21.68
C GLN A 119 -12.30 -4.58 21.37
N GLN A 120 -12.27 -5.40 20.33
CA GLN A 120 -11.07 -6.13 19.91
C GLN A 120 -9.94 -5.16 19.52
N VAL A 121 -10.26 -4.13 18.75
CA VAL A 121 -9.26 -3.12 18.34
C VAL A 121 -8.83 -2.25 19.52
N ALA A 122 -9.73 -1.91 20.44
CA ALA A 122 -9.36 -1.22 21.68
C ALA A 122 -8.39 -2.04 22.54
N GLN A 123 -8.60 -3.36 22.63
CA GLN A 123 -7.67 -4.26 23.31
C GLN A 123 -6.29 -4.26 22.63
N LEU A 124 -6.22 -4.30 21.30
CA LEU A 124 -4.95 -4.14 20.59
C LEU A 124 -4.28 -2.80 20.90
N CYS A 125 -5.04 -1.69 20.87
CA CYS A 125 -4.52 -0.36 21.18
C CYS A 125 -4.09 -0.19 22.65
N SER A 126 -4.53 -1.08 23.54
CA SER A 126 -4.04 -1.13 24.94
C SER A 126 -2.71 -1.87 25.08
N LYS A 127 -2.46 -2.86 24.20
CA LYS A 127 -1.23 -3.67 24.18
C LYS A 127 -0.12 -3.04 23.34
N TYR A 128 -0.51 -2.34 22.28
CA TYR A 128 0.41 -1.77 21.29
C TYR A 128 0.23 -0.27 21.19
N HIS A 129 1.37 0.39 20.99
CA HIS A 129 1.40 1.75 20.49
C HIS A 129 1.41 1.68 18.96
N PHE A 130 0.46 2.32 18.28
CA PHE A 130 0.41 2.39 16.82
C PHE A 130 0.79 3.78 16.31
N ASP A 131 1.86 3.86 15.51
CA ASP A 131 2.25 5.07 14.78
C ASP A 131 1.47 5.20 13.47
N HIS A 132 1.10 4.05 12.89
CA HIS A 132 0.37 3.99 11.63
C HIS A 132 -0.81 3.04 11.67
N LEU A 133 -1.86 3.38 10.92
CA LEU A 133 -2.92 2.47 10.52
C LEU A 133 -2.90 2.34 8.99
N VAL A 134 -2.82 1.11 8.50
CA VAL A 134 -3.04 0.80 7.09
C VAL A 134 -4.28 -0.09 6.96
N SER A 135 -5.34 0.45 6.37
CA SER A 135 -6.60 -0.28 6.19
C SER A 135 -6.72 -0.81 4.76
N CYS A 136 -6.37 -2.09 4.55
CA CYS A 136 -6.45 -2.75 3.23
C CYS A 136 -7.68 -3.67 3.08
N ALA A 137 -8.34 -4.02 4.19
CA ALA A 137 -9.51 -4.89 4.15
C ALA A 137 -10.64 -4.31 3.29
N GLY A 138 -11.28 -5.18 2.50
CA GLY A 138 -12.41 -4.81 1.67
C GLY A 138 -12.98 -6.00 0.92
N ALA A 139 -14.23 -5.86 0.49
CA ALA A 139 -14.96 -6.86 -0.27
C ALA A 139 -15.61 -6.21 -1.49
N LEU A 140 -15.73 -7.00 -2.56
CA LEU A 140 -16.40 -6.60 -3.80
C LEU A 140 -17.42 -7.67 -4.15
N SER A 141 -18.66 -7.23 -4.37
CA SER A 141 -19.71 -8.03 -4.99
C SER A 141 -20.14 -7.34 -6.27
N SER A 142 -20.03 -8.05 -7.39
CA SER A 142 -20.46 -7.53 -8.69
C SER A 142 -21.96 -7.77 -8.89
N GLY A 143 -22.62 -6.81 -9.52
CA GLY A 143 -24.03 -6.90 -9.85
C GLY A 143 -24.63 -5.53 -10.18
N SER A 144 -25.74 -5.57 -10.91
CA SER A 144 -26.54 -4.38 -11.17
C SER A 144 -27.12 -3.82 -9.88
N VAL A 145 -27.02 -2.50 -9.68
CA VAL A 145 -27.51 -1.85 -8.45
C VAL A 145 -29.02 -2.04 -8.25
N HIS A 146 -29.80 -2.10 -9.35
CA HIS A 146 -31.25 -2.24 -9.26
C HIS A 146 -31.73 -3.69 -9.04
N GLU A 147 -30.83 -4.68 -9.17
CA GLU A 147 -31.14 -6.11 -9.01
C GLU A 147 -30.49 -6.70 -7.75
N MET A 148 -29.50 -6.01 -7.19
CA MET A 148 -28.77 -6.45 -6.01
C MET A 148 -29.66 -6.32 -4.76
N SER A 149 -29.62 -7.34 -3.90
CA SER A 149 -30.36 -7.31 -2.64
C SER A 149 -29.82 -6.20 -1.72
N VAL A 150 -30.72 -5.63 -0.92
CA VAL A 150 -30.35 -4.60 0.07
C VAL A 150 -29.35 -5.16 1.08
N GLU A 151 -29.45 -6.45 1.41
CA GLU A 151 -28.56 -7.15 2.34
C GLU A 151 -27.13 -7.19 1.81
N THR A 152 -26.93 -7.53 0.52
CA THR A 152 -25.60 -7.52 -0.10
C THR A 152 -25.02 -6.11 -0.18
N ILE A 153 -25.85 -5.11 -0.47
CA ILE A 153 -25.42 -3.70 -0.46
C ILE A 153 -24.97 -3.28 0.95
N LYS A 154 -25.79 -3.56 1.98
CA LYS A 154 -25.46 -3.27 3.38
C LYS A 154 -24.17 -3.94 3.80
N GLN A 155 -24.02 -5.23 3.51
CA GLN A 155 -22.80 -5.97 3.85
C GLN A 155 -21.53 -5.35 3.23
N MET A 156 -21.61 -4.84 1.99
CA MET A 156 -20.48 -4.10 1.40
C MET A 156 -20.16 -2.81 2.15
N PHE A 157 -21.16 -2.05 2.60
CA PHE A 157 -20.95 -0.87 3.45
C PHE A 157 -20.40 -1.25 4.83
N ASP A 158 -20.92 -2.31 5.44
CA ASP A 158 -20.47 -2.79 6.74
C ASP A 158 -18.97 -3.14 6.70
N ILE A 159 -18.51 -3.83 5.66
CA ILE A 159 -17.09 -4.16 5.50
C ILE A 159 -16.27 -2.94 5.06
N ASN A 160 -16.60 -2.35 3.90
CA ASN A 160 -15.72 -1.37 3.24
C ASN A 160 -15.73 -0.02 3.94
N THR A 161 -16.80 0.32 4.64
CA THR A 161 -17.03 1.66 5.19
C THR A 161 -17.01 1.62 6.71
N PHE A 162 -17.95 0.93 7.34
CA PHE A 162 -18.12 0.97 8.80
C PHE A 162 -17.02 0.21 9.54
N GLY A 163 -16.58 -0.92 9.01
CA GLY A 163 -15.43 -1.67 9.52
C GLY A 163 -14.16 -0.82 9.53
N ALA A 164 -13.81 -0.22 8.39
CA ALA A 164 -12.66 0.67 8.27
C ALA A 164 -12.77 1.92 9.18
N LEU A 165 -13.96 2.54 9.25
CA LEU A 165 -14.21 3.67 10.16
C LEU A 165 -13.99 3.28 11.63
N THR A 166 -14.45 2.10 12.03
CA THR A 166 -14.25 1.59 13.40
C THR A 166 -12.76 1.46 13.71
N MET A 167 -11.95 0.93 12.77
CA MET A 167 -10.50 0.87 12.94
C MET A 167 -9.89 2.26 13.15
N ILE A 168 -10.29 3.24 12.33
CA ILE A 168 -9.81 4.63 12.41
C ILE A 168 -10.15 5.22 13.78
N GLN A 169 -11.41 5.09 14.22
CA GLN A 169 -11.86 5.64 15.51
C GLN A 169 -11.07 5.07 16.68
N GLN A 170 -10.85 3.75 16.72
CA GLN A 170 -10.15 3.12 17.84
C GLN A 170 -8.66 3.49 17.89
N VAL A 171 -7.98 3.54 16.73
CA VAL A 171 -6.55 3.90 16.68
C VAL A 171 -6.33 5.40 16.92
N ALA A 172 -7.23 6.25 16.43
CA ALA A 172 -7.11 7.70 16.53
C ALA A 172 -7.01 8.19 17.98
N GLU A 173 -7.67 7.54 18.95
CA GLU A 173 -7.57 7.91 20.36
C GLU A 173 -6.13 7.89 20.89
N GLY A 174 -5.35 6.87 20.53
CA GLY A 174 -3.94 6.78 20.88
C GLY A 174 -3.10 7.85 20.19
N MET A 175 -3.35 8.07 18.90
CA MET A 175 -2.65 9.07 18.09
C MET A 175 -2.89 10.50 18.61
N LYS A 176 -4.15 10.84 18.95
CA LYS A 176 -4.53 12.16 19.47
C LYS A 176 -3.78 12.52 20.76
N ARG A 177 -3.67 11.58 21.70
CA ARG A 177 -2.94 11.79 22.96
C ARG A 177 -1.48 12.16 22.75
N ARG A 178 -0.86 11.65 21.69
CA ARG A 178 0.56 11.88 21.36
C ARG A 178 0.78 12.99 20.36
N LYS A 179 -0.30 13.50 19.76
CA LYS A 179 -0.27 14.46 18.66
C LYS A 179 0.61 14.02 17.49
N ALA A 180 0.54 12.72 17.17
CA ALA A 180 1.28 12.12 16.07
C ALA A 180 0.60 10.82 15.62
N GLY A 181 0.49 10.67 14.30
CA GLY A 181 0.01 9.45 13.68
C GLY A 181 -0.21 9.61 12.17
N ASN A 182 -0.32 8.49 11.48
CA ASN A 182 -0.66 8.50 10.07
C ASN A 182 -1.58 7.32 9.70
N ILE A 183 -2.61 7.62 8.92
CA ILE A 183 -3.65 6.70 8.52
C ILE A 183 -3.67 6.65 7.00
N VAL A 184 -3.48 5.45 6.44
CA VAL A 184 -3.58 5.20 5.00
C VAL A 184 -4.67 4.17 4.76
N VAL A 185 -5.63 4.52 3.92
CA VAL A 185 -6.77 3.64 3.61
C VAL A 185 -6.74 3.26 2.14
N ILE A 186 -6.92 1.97 1.85
CA ILE A 186 -7.07 1.49 0.48
C ILE A 186 -8.52 1.68 0.03
N GLY A 187 -8.73 2.74 -0.73
CA GLY A 187 -9.95 3.06 -1.44
C GLY A 187 -10.10 2.24 -2.72
N SER A 188 -10.56 2.90 -3.79
CA SER A 188 -10.67 2.35 -5.13
C SER A 188 -10.93 3.49 -6.09
N ASN A 189 -10.39 3.41 -7.31
CA ASN A 189 -10.75 4.38 -8.34
C ASN A 189 -12.24 4.33 -8.73
N ALA A 190 -12.93 3.24 -8.39
CA ALA A 190 -14.39 3.11 -8.54
C ALA A 190 -15.17 4.08 -7.64
N ALA A 191 -14.56 4.65 -6.59
CA ALA A 191 -15.20 5.63 -5.72
C ALA A 191 -15.54 6.96 -6.43
N ASN A 192 -14.86 7.27 -7.54
CA ASN A 192 -15.11 8.51 -8.28
C ASN A 192 -15.52 8.27 -9.72
N THR A 193 -15.35 7.05 -10.24
CA THR A 193 -15.65 6.71 -11.62
C THR A 193 -16.76 5.66 -11.70
N PRO A 194 -17.97 6.03 -12.17
CA PRO A 194 -19.08 5.08 -12.30
C PRO A 194 -18.78 4.06 -13.39
N ARG A 195 -19.11 2.78 -13.12
CA ARG A 195 -18.98 1.66 -14.05
C ARG A 195 -20.14 0.70 -13.83
N LEU A 196 -20.55 -0.02 -14.86
CA LEU A 196 -21.60 -1.04 -14.70
C LEU A 196 -21.14 -2.16 -13.76
N ASN A 197 -22.12 -2.78 -13.12
CA ASN A 197 -21.98 -3.98 -12.28
C ASN A 197 -21.10 -3.84 -11.03
N ILE A 198 -20.66 -2.63 -10.67
CA ILE A 198 -19.92 -2.38 -9.42
C ILE A 198 -20.47 -1.17 -8.66
N GLY A 199 -21.69 -0.73 -8.94
CA GLY A 199 -22.21 0.53 -8.40
C GLY A 199 -22.37 0.55 -6.87
N ALA A 200 -22.77 -0.56 -6.25
CA ALA A 200 -22.87 -0.64 -4.79
C ALA A 200 -21.49 -0.69 -4.11
N TYR A 201 -20.52 -1.39 -4.73
CA TYR A 201 -19.11 -1.33 -4.31
C TYR A 201 -18.55 0.10 -4.42
N ALA A 202 -18.73 0.75 -5.57
CA ALA A 202 -18.34 2.14 -5.82
C ALA A 202 -18.94 3.08 -4.77
N ALA A 203 -20.24 2.95 -4.47
CA ALA A 203 -20.91 3.74 -3.44
C ALA A 203 -20.29 3.53 -2.04
N SER A 204 -20.01 2.28 -1.65
CA SER A 204 -19.37 1.99 -0.36
C SER A 204 -17.98 2.63 -0.25
N LYS A 205 -17.16 2.54 -1.32
CA LYS A 205 -15.82 3.17 -1.35
C LYS A 205 -15.89 4.69 -1.43
N SER A 206 -16.92 5.27 -2.06
CA SER A 206 -17.19 6.72 -2.04
C SER A 206 -17.51 7.21 -0.62
N ALA A 207 -18.34 6.46 0.12
CA ALA A 207 -18.65 6.78 1.50
C ALA A 207 -17.39 6.70 2.39
N LEU A 208 -16.57 5.65 2.20
CA LEU A 208 -15.28 5.52 2.88
C LEU A 208 -14.37 6.73 2.59
N HIS A 209 -14.24 7.14 1.32
CA HIS A 209 -13.41 8.28 0.93
C HIS A 209 -13.80 9.56 1.67
N MET A 210 -15.09 9.89 1.71
CA MET A 210 -15.54 11.10 2.40
C MET A 210 -15.29 11.01 3.90
N LEU A 211 -15.55 9.84 4.51
CA LEU A 211 -15.27 9.62 5.94
C LEU A 211 -13.78 9.79 6.26
N VAL A 212 -12.87 9.25 5.45
CA VAL A 212 -11.43 9.41 5.65
C VAL A 212 -11.01 10.89 5.53
N LYS A 213 -11.59 11.64 4.60
CA LYS A 213 -11.33 13.09 4.46
C LYS A 213 -11.83 13.87 5.67
N CYS A 214 -13.05 13.61 6.14
CA CYS A 214 -13.59 14.23 7.37
C CYS A 214 -12.75 13.87 8.59
N SER A 215 -12.39 12.60 8.78
CA SER A 215 -11.48 12.18 9.85
C SER A 215 -10.12 12.86 9.74
N GLY A 216 -9.57 13.03 8.53
CA GLY A 216 -8.33 13.78 8.32
C GLY A 216 -8.44 15.24 8.73
N LEU A 217 -9.56 15.89 8.45
CA LEU A 217 -9.82 17.27 8.85
C LEU A 217 -9.91 17.41 10.38
N GLU A 218 -10.66 16.53 11.03
CA GLU A 218 -10.84 16.52 12.48
C GLU A 218 -9.55 16.15 13.23
N LEU A 219 -8.73 15.27 12.66
CA LEU A 219 -7.50 14.79 13.29
C LEU A 219 -6.28 15.69 13.01
N ALA A 220 -6.40 16.64 12.08
CA ALA A 220 -5.29 17.52 11.68
C ALA A 220 -4.76 18.38 12.83
N GLU A 221 -5.62 18.85 13.75
CA GLU A 221 -5.18 19.65 14.92
C GLU A 221 -4.24 18.86 15.86
N TYR A 222 -4.28 17.53 15.78
CA TYR A 222 -3.41 16.62 16.51
C TYR A 222 -2.20 16.18 15.69
N GLY A 223 -1.89 16.81 14.55
CA GLY A 223 -0.75 16.42 13.73
C GLY A 223 -0.88 15.04 13.07
N ILE A 224 -2.10 14.52 12.94
CA ILE A 224 -2.38 13.21 12.33
C ILE A 224 -2.75 13.42 10.87
N ARG A 225 -2.18 12.61 9.98
CA ARG A 225 -2.49 12.62 8.54
C ARG A 225 -3.40 11.45 8.20
N CYS A 226 -4.40 11.68 7.34
CA CYS A 226 -5.28 10.63 6.85
C CYS A 226 -5.33 10.71 5.32
N ASN A 227 -4.87 9.68 4.62
CA ASN A 227 -4.83 9.65 3.17
C ASN A 227 -5.47 8.39 2.61
N ILE A 228 -5.86 8.48 1.35
CA ILE A 228 -6.46 7.39 0.58
C ILE A 228 -5.50 7.03 -0.54
N ILE A 229 -5.37 5.74 -0.80
CA ILE A 229 -4.83 5.24 -2.07
C ILE A 229 -6.00 4.63 -2.81
N SER A 230 -6.18 5.02 -4.07
CA SER A 230 -7.23 4.49 -4.95
C SER A 230 -6.61 3.67 -6.07
N PRO A 231 -6.47 2.34 -5.88
CA PRO A 231 -6.01 1.45 -6.92
C PRO A 231 -6.97 1.40 -8.11
N GLY A 232 -6.40 1.18 -9.29
CA GLY A 232 -7.10 0.65 -10.44
C GLY A 232 -7.21 -0.88 -10.41
N SER A 233 -7.25 -1.48 -11.59
CA SER A 233 -7.19 -2.94 -11.70
C SER A 233 -5.79 -3.45 -11.30
N THR A 234 -5.70 -4.06 -10.13
CA THR A 234 -4.49 -4.64 -9.56
C THR A 234 -4.52 -6.16 -9.65
N ARG A 235 -3.40 -6.79 -10.00
CA ARG A 235 -3.29 -8.26 -10.05
C ARG A 235 -3.36 -8.91 -8.67
N THR A 236 -4.56 -9.21 -8.24
CA THR A 236 -4.86 -9.88 -6.95
C THR A 236 -5.81 -11.04 -7.21
N GLU A 237 -5.91 -11.98 -6.26
CA GLU A 237 -6.89 -13.06 -6.35
C GLU A 237 -8.32 -12.52 -6.58
N MET A 238 -8.70 -11.45 -5.86
CA MET A 238 -9.99 -10.76 -6.02
C MET A 238 -10.24 -10.30 -7.47
N GLN A 239 -9.25 -9.73 -8.14
CA GLN A 239 -9.39 -9.26 -9.52
C GLN A 239 -9.50 -10.43 -10.49
N THR A 240 -8.71 -11.49 -10.29
CA THR A 240 -8.73 -12.67 -11.17
C THR A 240 -10.03 -13.46 -11.07
N GLN A 241 -10.74 -13.41 -9.93
CA GLN A 241 -12.06 -14.01 -9.77
C GLN A 241 -13.15 -13.38 -10.65
N LEU A 242 -12.91 -12.18 -11.19
CA LEU A 242 -13.81 -11.52 -12.13
C LEU A 242 -13.61 -11.98 -13.58
N TRP A 243 -12.56 -12.78 -13.84
CA TRP A 243 -12.27 -13.29 -15.18
C TRP A 243 -13.21 -14.43 -15.56
N HIS A 244 -13.54 -14.50 -16.84
CA HIS A 244 -14.35 -15.54 -17.47
C HIS A 244 -13.87 -15.78 -18.89
N GLU A 245 -14.46 -16.74 -19.61
CA GLU A 245 -13.96 -17.25 -20.90
C GLU A 245 -13.55 -16.16 -21.91
N ASN A 246 -14.28 -15.05 -21.96
CA ASN A 246 -14.03 -13.93 -22.89
C ASN A 246 -13.54 -12.64 -22.22
N TYR A 247 -13.17 -12.69 -20.94
CA TYR A 247 -12.73 -11.53 -20.17
C TYR A 247 -11.60 -11.90 -19.24
N GLY A 248 -10.41 -11.41 -19.55
CA GLY A 248 -9.22 -11.52 -18.72
C GLY A 248 -8.44 -10.23 -18.70
N GLU A 249 -7.15 -10.33 -18.43
CA GLU A 249 -6.24 -9.19 -18.43
C GLU A 249 -6.26 -8.36 -19.72
N PRO A 250 -6.23 -8.93 -20.95
CA PRO A 250 -6.22 -8.12 -22.16
C PRO A 250 -7.42 -7.17 -22.25
N GLN A 251 -8.61 -7.65 -21.84
CA GLN A 251 -9.85 -6.87 -21.81
C GLN A 251 -9.84 -5.85 -20.66
N VAL A 252 -9.26 -6.18 -19.51
CA VAL A 252 -9.05 -5.21 -18.42
C VAL A 252 -8.19 -4.05 -18.90
N ILE A 253 -7.10 -4.34 -19.62
CA ILE A 253 -6.15 -3.33 -20.13
C ILE A 253 -6.77 -2.53 -21.28
N ALA A 254 -7.40 -3.19 -22.24
CA ALA A 254 -8.01 -2.53 -23.39
C ALA A 254 -9.26 -1.71 -23.02
N GLY A 255 -9.91 -2.06 -21.91
CA GLY A 255 -11.21 -1.53 -21.54
C GLY A 255 -12.36 -2.35 -22.12
N ASN A 256 -13.57 -1.95 -21.75
CA ASN A 256 -14.81 -2.54 -22.22
C ASN A 256 -15.88 -1.45 -22.28
N LEU A 257 -16.23 -1.01 -23.49
CA LEU A 257 -17.23 0.03 -23.70
C LEU A 257 -18.62 -0.38 -23.19
N GLU A 258 -18.98 -1.66 -23.31
CA GLU A 258 -20.27 -2.16 -22.78
C GLU A 258 -20.36 -2.01 -21.27
N GLN A 259 -19.22 -2.04 -20.56
CA GLN A 259 -19.14 -1.81 -19.11
C GLN A 259 -18.74 -0.38 -18.74
N TYR A 260 -18.61 0.52 -19.71
CA TYR A 260 -18.09 1.88 -19.55
C TYR A 260 -16.71 1.92 -18.86
N ARG A 261 -15.84 0.99 -19.25
CA ARG A 261 -14.43 0.93 -18.82
C ARG A 261 -13.54 1.42 -19.97
N LEU A 262 -12.83 2.53 -19.75
CA LEU A 262 -12.03 3.19 -20.80
C LEU A 262 -10.72 2.44 -21.15
N GLY A 263 -10.28 1.51 -20.31
CA GLY A 263 -8.97 0.86 -20.43
C GLY A 263 -7.88 1.58 -19.64
N ILE A 264 -6.66 1.04 -19.69
CA ILE A 264 -5.51 1.53 -18.92
C ILE A 264 -4.51 2.18 -19.87
N PRO A 265 -4.32 3.51 -19.83
CA PRO A 265 -3.35 4.21 -20.68
C PRO A 265 -1.91 3.68 -20.62
N LEU A 266 -1.42 3.25 -19.44
CA LEU A 266 -0.10 2.62 -19.30
C LEU A 266 0.00 1.20 -19.89
N ARG A 267 -1.11 0.64 -20.40
CA ARG A 267 -1.20 -0.67 -21.06
C ARG A 267 -0.72 -1.85 -20.20
N LYS A 268 -0.81 -1.73 -18.89
CA LYS A 268 -0.51 -2.79 -17.93
C LYS A 268 -1.39 -2.66 -16.70
N MET A 269 -1.72 -3.78 -16.08
CA MET A 269 -2.33 -3.79 -14.75
C MET A 269 -1.32 -3.31 -13.70
N ALA A 270 -1.82 -2.77 -12.60
CA ALA A 270 -0.98 -2.51 -11.43
C ALA A 270 -0.61 -3.84 -10.76
N GLU A 271 0.58 -3.92 -10.19
CA GLU A 271 0.97 -4.99 -9.29
C GLU A 271 0.66 -4.59 -7.84
N PRO A 272 0.40 -5.54 -6.93
CA PRO A 272 0.24 -5.24 -5.50
C PRO A 272 1.40 -4.41 -4.92
N ALA A 273 2.62 -4.60 -5.44
CA ALA A 273 3.81 -3.84 -5.07
C ALA A 273 3.71 -2.34 -5.41
N ASP A 274 3.03 -1.96 -6.50
CA ASP A 274 2.82 -0.55 -6.85
C ASP A 274 1.97 0.16 -5.77
N ILE A 275 0.98 -0.57 -5.22
CA ILE A 275 0.14 -0.08 -4.14
C ILE A 275 0.92 -0.02 -2.82
N ALA A 276 1.69 -1.07 -2.51
CA ALA A 276 2.50 -1.12 -1.29
C ALA A 276 3.56 -0.01 -1.24
N ASN A 277 4.22 0.28 -2.36
CA ASN A 277 5.18 1.39 -2.43
C ASN A 277 4.51 2.76 -2.20
N SER A 278 3.27 2.91 -2.68
CA SER A 278 2.47 4.12 -2.44
C SER A 278 2.07 4.26 -0.97
N VAL A 279 1.75 3.15 -0.29
CA VAL A 279 1.52 3.11 1.17
C VAL A 279 2.75 3.58 1.92
N LEU A 280 3.92 3.01 1.64
CA LEU A 280 5.19 3.38 2.27
C LEU A 280 5.52 4.86 2.06
N PHE A 281 5.33 5.38 0.84
CA PHE A 281 5.51 6.80 0.55
C PHE A 281 4.62 7.68 1.43
N LEU A 282 3.31 7.39 1.50
CA LEU A 282 2.38 8.17 2.31
C LEU A 282 2.63 8.03 3.81
N MET A 283 3.28 6.96 4.26
CA MET A 283 3.75 6.77 5.64
C MET A 283 5.04 7.51 5.97
N SER A 284 5.86 7.80 4.98
CA SER A 284 7.17 8.44 5.17
C SER A 284 7.11 9.95 5.49
N ASP A 285 8.24 10.47 5.97
CA ASP A 285 8.46 11.92 6.16
C ASP A 285 8.46 12.73 4.85
N ALA A 286 8.61 12.07 3.69
CA ALA A 286 8.47 12.71 2.39
C ALA A 286 7.02 13.16 2.12
N ALA A 287 6.04 12.53 2.78
CA ALA A 287 4.62 12.88 2.67
C ALA A 287 4.11 13.75 3.83
N ARG A 288 5.00 14.38 4.62
CA ARG A 288 4.63 15.16 5.84
C ARG A 288 3.67 16.34 5.62
N GLN A 289 3.45 16.76 4.38
CA GLN A 289 2.49 17.81 4.00
C GLN A 289 1.29 17.26 3.21
N ILE A 290 1.15 15.94 3.09
CA ILE A 290 0.06 15.29 2.35
C ILE A 290 -0.93 14.71 3.37
N THR A 291 -2.12 15.27 3.41
CA THR A 291 -3.27 14.78 4.18
C THR A 291 -4.57 15.00 3.40
N MET A 292 -5.57 14.16 3.65
CA MET A 292 -6.87 14.11 2.97
C MET A 292 -6.79 13.87 1.46
N HIS A 293 -5.61 13.48 0.96
CA HIS A 293 -5.38 13.26 -0.45
C HIS A 293 -5.87 11.87 -0.86
N ASP A 294 -6.39 11.77 -2.08
CA ASP A 294 -6.67 10.50 -2.73
C ASP A 294 -5.67 10.28 -3.85
N LEU A 295 -4.68 9.43 -3.57
CA LEU A 295 -3.61 9.10 -4.51
C LEU A 295 -4.07 7.98 -5.44
N ARG A 296 -4.24 8.29 -6.72
CA ARG A 296 -4.66 7.32 -7.73
C ARG A 296 -3.47 6.50 -8.21
N VAL A 297 -3.62 5.18 -8.18
CA VAL A 297 -2.61 4.22 -8.66
C VAL A 297 -3.29 3.25 -9.63
N ASP A 298 -3.64 3.77 -10.79
CA ASP A 298 -4.51 3.06 -11.75
C ASP A 298 -4.03 3.11 -13.20
N GLY A 299 -2.81 3.62 -13.43
CA GLY A 299 -2.25 3.77 -14.76
C GLY A 299 -3.00 4.74 -15.68
N GLY A 300 -3.78 5.66 -15.10
CA GLY A 300 -4.56 6.68 -15.80
C GLY A 300 -5.95 6.22 -16.22
N ALA A 301 -6.46 5.10 -15.70
CA ALA A 301 -7.71 4.49 -16.16
C ALA A 301 -8.96 5.36 -15.90
N THR A 302 -8.92 6.27 -14.93
CA THR A 302 -10.00 7.21 -14.64
C THR A 302 -9.97 8.48 -15.49
N LEU A 303 -8.80 8.87 -16.02
CA LEU A 303 -8.59 10.15 -16.73
C LEU A 303 -9.09 11.38 -15.96
N ASP A 304 -9.14 11.33 -14.63
CA ASP A 304 -9.60 12.42 -13.77
C ASP A 304 -8.47 13.34 -13.33
N ASN A 305 -8.84 14.56 -12.94
CA ASN A 305 -7.92 15.61 -12.48
C ASN A 305 -7.52 15.40 -11.01
#